data_AF-A0A9P4RA24-F1
#
_entry.id   AF-A0A9P4RA24-F1
#
_cell.length_a   1.000
_cell.length_b   1.000
_cell.length_c   1.000
_cell.angle_alpha   90.00
_cell.angle_beta   90.00
_cell.angle_gamma   90.00
#
_symmetry.space_group_name_H-M   'P 1'
#
loop_
_entity.id
_entity.type
_entity.pdbx_description
1 polymer ?
#
loop_
_entity_poly.entity_id
_entity_poly.type
_entity_poly.pdbx_seq_one_letter_code
_entity_poly.pdbx_strand_id
1 'polypeptide(L)'
;MDVYYFYSYGTAAWMALQATPLIASPTMIVALLSPEVREASTLEVYFSQCLGFALLTVGVLNVLLTGSVPLSSRLTEAGAASTEASDPKAPYALPTLTITAFFHAAYAFYTYSMWTRTGVFAFSMGTAGSGFFCAVALWCILFASSDGRISRKTGADKRTSGFPFKNAEADKRKGKKGL
;
A
#
# COMPACT_ATOMS: atom_id res chain seq x y z
N MET A 1 2.04 -15.49 -7.13
CA MET A 1 2.16 -14.65 -5.92
C MET A 1 0.81 -13.99 -5.70
N ASP A 2 0.24 -14.06 -4.50
CA ASP A 2 -0.93 -13.27 -4.15
C ASP A 2 -0.62 -11.77 -4.34
N VAL A 3 -1.57 -10.99 -4.84
CA VAL A 3 -1.45 -9.53 -5.03
C VAL A 3 -1.11 -8.86 -3.69
N TYR A 4 -1.58 -9.44 -2.59
CA TYR A 4 -1.22 -9.00 -1.24
C TYR A 4 0.28 -9.08 -0.95
N TYR A 5 0.95 -10.20 -1.27
CA TYR A 5 2.39 -10.34 -1.07
C TYR A 5 3.19 -9.44 -2.02
N PHE A 6 2.73 -9.28 -3.27
CA PHE A 6 3.31 -8.31 -4.19
C PHE A 6 3.25 -6.89 -3.62
N TYR A 7 2.09 -6.47 -3.12
CA TYR A 7 1.92 -5.17 -2.46
C TYR A 7 2.85 -5.02 -1.26
N SER A 8 2.95 -6.04 -0.43
CA SER A 8 3.69 -6.00 0.84
C SER A 8 5.19 -5.90 0.62
N TYR A 9 5.76 -6.78 -0.19
CA TYR A 9 7.18 -6.73 -0.55
C TYR A 9 7.49 -5.51 -1.43
N GLY A 10 6.58 -5.13 -2.33
CA GLY A 10 6.73 -3.93 -3.15
C GLY A 10 6.74 -2.65 -2.31
N THR A 11 5.87 -2.53 -1.30
CA THR A 11 5.88 -1.39 -0.36
C THR A 11 7.18 -1.32 0.42
N ALA A 12 7.69 -2.46 0.92
CA ALA A 12 8.97 -2.51 1.62
C ALA A 12 10.14 -2.13 0.70
N ALA A 13 10.14 -2.64 -0.54
CA ALA A 13 11.14 -2.27 -1.54
C ALA A 13 11.07 -0.78 -1.90
N TRP A 14 9.87 -0.20 -2.02
CA TRP A 14 9.66 1.23 -2.27
C TRP A 14 10.16 2.11 -1.12
N MET A 15 9.94 1.68 0.12
CA MET A 15 10.49 2.37 1.31
C MET A 15 12.01 2.28 1.35
N ALA A 16 12.58 1.10 1.06
CA ALA A 16 14.03 0.91 1.01
C ALA A 16 14.69 1.74 -0.10
N LEU A 17 14.09 1.78 -1.30
CA LEU A 17 14.58 2.57 -2.43
C LEU A 17 14.73 4.05 -2.09
N GLN A 18 13.79 4.61 -1.32
CA GLN A 18 13.86 6.01 -0.87
C GLN A 18 14.80 6.20 0.32
N ALA A 19 14.84 5.22 1.24
CA ALA A 19 15.69 5.28 2.41
C ALA A 19 17.19 5.23 2.06
N THR A 20 17.58 4.44 1.06
CA THR A 20 18.99 4.29 0.65
C THR A 20 19.66 5.63 0.36
N PRO A 21 19.16 6.49 -0.56
CA PRO A 21 19.79 7.78 -0.82
C PRO A 21 19.63 8.75 0.35
N LEU A 22 18.54 8.70 1.13
CA LEU A 22 18.36 9.52 2.33
C LEU A 22 19.43 9.25 3.40
N ILE A 23 19.87 8.00 3.55
CA ILE A 23 20.89 7.60 4.53
C ILE A 23 22.30 7.81 3.96
N ALA A 24 22.56 7.30 2.76
CA ALA A 24 23.89 7.26 2.16
C ALA A 24 24.33 8.60 1.57
N SER A 25 23.40 9.41 1.06
CA SER A 25 23.68 10.70 0.43
C SER A 25 22.56 11.72 0.66
N PRO A 26 22.34 12.16 1.91
CA PRO A 26 21.27 13.09 2.25
C PRO A 26 21.40 14.43 1.52
N THR A 27 22.63 14.91 1.29
CA THR A 27 22.89 16.15 0.56
C THR A 27 22.43 16.09 -0.90
N MET A 28 22.58 14.93 -1.56
CA MET A 28 22.08 14.71 -2.92
C MET A 28 20.55 14.80 -2.96
N ILE A 29 19.84 14.22 -1.99
CA ILE A 29 18.37 14.31 -1.92
C ILE A 29 17.93 15.76 -1.69
N VAL A 30 18.58 16.48 -0.78
CA VAL A 30 18.26 17.90 -0.55
C VAL A 30 18.46 18.71 -1.82
N ALA A 31 19.56 18.49 -2.55
CA ALA A 31 19.80 19.17 -3.83
C ALA A 31 18.77 18.80 -4.91
N LEU A 32 18.33 17.54 -4.98
CA LEU A 32 17.32 17.07 -5.94
C LEU A 32 15.92 17.62 -5.66
N LEU A 33 15.58 17.83 -4.39
CA LEU A 33 14.27 18.31 -3.96
C LEU A 33 14.21 19.83 -3.79
N SER A 34 15.36 20.50 -3.68
CA SER A 34 15.42 21.96 -3.58
C SER A 34 15.20 22.60 -4.95
N PRO A 35 14.27 23.56 -5.07
CA PRO A 35 14.08 24.31 -6.32
C PRO A 35 15.27 25.25 -6.61
N GLU A 36 16.09 25.55 -5.61
CA GLU A 36 17.28 26.40 -5.71
C GLU A 36 18.54 25.62 -5.31
N VAL A 37 19.66 25.90 -5.99
CA VAL A 37 20.96 25.27 -5.68
C VAL A 37 21.52 25.91 -4.41
N ARG A 38 21.64 25.13 -3.35
CA ARG A 38 22.20 25.56 -2.07
C ARG A 38 22.84 24.40 -1.31
N GLU A 39 23.64 24.75 -0.30
CA GLU A 39 24.16 23.76 0.63
C GLU A 39 23.06 23.24 1.55
N ALA A 40 23.13 21.94 1.85
CA ALA A 40 22.23 21.30 2.79
C ALA A 40 22.61 21.71 4.21
N SER A 41 21.63 22.19 4.97
CA SER A 41 21.83 22.50 6.39
C SER A 41 21.96 21.21 7.21
N THR A 42 22.63 21.30 8.37
CA THR A 42 22.75 20.19 9.32
C THR A 42 21.39 19.60 9.70
N LEU A 43 20.36 20.45 9.81
CA LEU A 43 19.00 20.04 10.15
C LEU A 43 18.39 19.14 9.06
N GLU A 44 18.60 19.49 7.78
CA GLU A 44 18.07 18.73 6.65
C GLU A 44 18.78 17.39 6.49
N VAL A 45 20.08 17.36 6.74
CA VAL A 45 20.86 16.12 6.77
C VAL A 45 20.35 15.21 7.88
N TYR A 46 20.19 15.75 9.10
CA TYR A 46 19.64 15.03 10.24
C TYR A 46 18.26 14.44 9.94
N PHE A 47 17.32 15.27 9.47
CA PHE A 47 15.97 14.79 9.16
C PHE A 47 15.94 13.80 8.00
N SER A 48 16.79 13.96 6.99
CA SER A 48 16.89 13.00 5.88
C SER A 48 17.31 11.63 6.38
N GLN A 49 18.36 11.55 7.21
CA GLN A 49 18.83 10.28 7.75
C GLN A 49 17.82 9.66 8.70
N CYS A 50 17.22 10.44 9.61
CA CYS A 50 16.16 9.97 10.50
C CYS A 50 14.96 9.41 9.71
N LEU A 51 14.54 10.12 8.65
CA LEU A 51 13.46 9.65 7.78
C LEU A 51 13.85 8.36 7.07
N GLY A 52 15.08 8.24 6.57
CA GLY A 52 15.58 7.03 5.93
C GLY A 52 15.52 5.81 6.88
N PHE A 53 16.01 5.95 8.12
CA PHE A 53 15.92 4.87 9.12
C PHE A 53 14.48 4.54 9.50
N ALA A 54 13.61 5.56 9.60
CA ALA A 54 12.19 5.34 9.85
C ALA A 54 11.52 4.56 8.72
N LEU A 55 11.79 4.91 7.46
CA LEU A 55 11.26 4.20 6.28
C LEU A 55 11.71 2.74 6.24
N LEU A 56 12.98 2.45 6.52
CA LEU A 56 13.45 1.06 6.62
C LEU A 56 12.73 0.29 7.72
N THR A 57 12.58 0.91 8.89
CA THR A 57 11.89 0.30 10.03
C THR A 57 10.44 -0.02 9.69
N VAL A 58 9.71 0.93 9.08
CA VAL A 58 8.33 0.72 8.64
C VAL A 58 8.25 -0.34 7.56
N GLY A 59 9.20 -0.39 6.62
CA GLY A 59 9.26 -1.42 5.58
C GLY A 59 9.46 -2.82 6.17
N VAL A 60 10.34 -2.96 7.16
CA VAL A 60 10.54 -4.21 7.90
C VAL A 60 9.28 -4.59 8.68
N LEU A 61 8.67 -3.65 9.42
CA LEU A 61 7.42 -3.90 10.15
C LEU A 61 6.29 -4.34 9.21
N ASN A 62 6.19 -3.73 8.02
CA ASN A 62 5.21 -4.13 7.01
C ASN A 62 5.39 -5.61 6.63
N VAL A 63 6.63 -6.04 6.32
CA VAL A 63 6.90 -7.45 5.99
C VAL A 63 6.63 -8.37 7.19
N LEU A 64 7.02 -7.99 8.40
CA LEU A 64 6.79 -8.80 9.60
C LEU A 64 5.30 -9.03 9.85
N LEU A 65 4.48 -7.98 9.73
CA LEU A 65 3.05 -8.03 10.06
C LEU A 65 2.18 -8.64 8.95
N THR A 66 2.77 -9.01 7.81
CA THR A 66 2.08 -9.67 6.69
C THR A 66 1.96 -11.19 6.84
N GLY A 67 2.49 -11.76 7.94
CA GLY A 67 2.55 -13.21 8.15
C GLY A 67 3.69 -13.90 7.40
N SER A 68 4.59 -13.12 6.77
CA SER A 68 5.83 -13.64 6.15
C SER A 68 6.83 -14.15 7.20
N VAL A 69 6.76 -13.61 8.42
CA VAL A 69 7.53 -14.07 9.58
C VAL A 69 6.54 -14.56 10.64
N PRO A 70 6.62 -15.82 11.10
CA PRO A 70 5.73 -16.34 12.13
C PRO A 70 5.90 -15.56 13.43
N LEU A 71 4.81 -14.98 13.93
CA LEU A 71 4.78 -14.25 15.22
C LEU A 71 4.68 -15.21 16.43
N SER A 72 4.53 -16.52 16.19
CA SER A 72 4.50 -17.57 17.21
C SER A 72 5.58 -18.62 16.94
N SER A 73 6.15 -19.19 18.00
CA SER A 73 7.13 -20.29 17.94
C SER A 73 6.54 -21.62 17.44
N ARG A 74 5.22 -21.69 17.24
CA ARG A 74 4.55 -22.85 16.63
C ARG A 74 4.66 -22.73 15.11
N LEU A 75 5.68 -23.38 14.54
CA LEU A 75 5.89 -23.58 13.09
C LEU A 75 4.79 -24.42 12.40
N THR A 76 3.60 -24.50 12.99
CA THR A 76 2.53 -25.38 12.54
C THR A 76 1.61 -24.63 11.60
N GLU A 77 2.07 -24.46 10.36
CA GLU A 77 1.32 -24.59 9.10
C GLU A 77 2.00 -23.75 8.01
N ALA A 78 2.76 -24.42 7.15
CA ALA A 78 3.23 -23.86 5.88
C ALA A 78 2.03 -23.57 4.97
N GLY A 79 1.63 -22.31 4.86
CA GLY A 79 0.61 -21.83 3.94
C GLY A 79 0.74 -20.33 3.73
N ALA A 80 0.37 -19.85 2.54
CA ALA A 80 0.32 -18.42 2.24
C ALA A 80 -0.71 -17.73 3.16
N ALA A 81 -0.30 -16.68 3.87
CA ALA A 81 -1.21 -15.81 4.61
C ALA A 81 -2.12 -15.06 3.63
N SER A 82 -3.37 -14.91 4.03
CA SER A 82 -4.41 -14.22 3.27
C SER A 82 -4.80 -12.90 3.95
N THR A 83 -5.46 -12.03 3.20
CA THR A 83 -6.04 -10.78 3.75
C THR A 83 -7.36 -11.00 4.47
N GLU A 84 -7.76 -12.25 4.73
CA GLU A 84 -9.03 -12.54 5.41
C GLU A 84 -8.95 -12.16 6.88
N ALA A 85 -9.99 -11.48 7.38
CA ALA A 85 -10.05 -11.09 8.79
C ALA A 85 -10.11 -12.30 9.75
N SER A 86 -10.49 -13.48 9.24
CA SER A 86 -10.53 -14.73 9.98
C SER A 86 -9.29 -15.60 9.81
N ASP A 87 -8.25 -15.15 9.09
CA ASP A 87 -7.03 -15.93 8.91
C ASP A 87 -6.18 -15.91 10.20
N PRO A 88 -6.08 -17.05 10.92
CA PRO A 88 -5.29 -17.10 12.15
C PRO A 88 -3.78 -16.93 11.91
N LYS A 89 -3.30 -17.00 10.65
CA LYS A 89 -1.87 -16.92 10.30
C LYS A 89 -1.36 -15.50 10.17
N ALA A 90 -2.23 -14.54 9.86
CA ALA A 90 -1.85 -13.13 9.72
C ALA A 90 -2.94 -12.19 10.24
N PRO A 91 -3.18 -12.17 11.57
CA PRO A 91 -4.20 -11.32 12.19
C PRO A 91 -3.98 -9.81 11.93
N TYR A 92 -2.74 -9.41 11.62
CA TYR A 92 -2.37 -8.03 11.33
C TYR A 92 -2.29 -7.71 9.83
N ALA A 93 -2.62 -8.64 8.94
CA ALA A 93 -2.50 -8.43 7.50
C ALA A 93 -3.37 -7.27 7.01
N LEU A 94 -4.67 -7.30 7.35
CA LEU A 94 -5.64 -6.29 6.91
C LEU A 94 -5.43 -4.91 7.60
N PRO A 95 -5.17 -4.84 8.92
CA PRO A 95 -4.80 -3.56 9.56
C PRO A 95 -3.54 -2.94 8.96
N THR A 96 -2.49 -3.73 8.76
CA THR A 96 -1.23 -3.27 8.16
C THR A 96 -1.43 -2.78 6.74
N LEU A 97 -2.17 -3.53 5.93
CA LEU A 97 -2.56 -3.14 4.56
C LEU A 97 -3.31 -1.81 4.55
N THR A 98 -4.27 -1.63 5.46
CA THR A 98 -5.08 -0.41 5.55
C THR A 98 -4.25 0.80 5.95
N ILE A 99 -3.41 0.67 6.99
CA ILE A 99 -2.56 1.76 7.47
C ILE A 99 -1.54 2.16 6.40
N THR A 100 -0.92 1.19 5.73
CA THR A 100 0.04 1.46 4.66
C THR A 100 -0.64 2.04 3.41
N ALA A 101 -1.89 1.68 3.12
CA ALA A 101 -2.69 2.33 2.09
C ALA A 101 -2.88 3.82 2.39
N PHE A 102 -3.25 4.17 3.64
CA PHE A 102 -3.37 5.57 4.07
C PHE A 102 -2.04 6.31 3.98
N PHE A 103 -0.93 5.68 4.37
CA PHE A 103 0.41 6.25 4.22
C PHE A 103 0.71 6.59 2.75
N HIS A 104 0.51 5.64 1.84
CA HIS A 104 0.75 5.85 0.41
C HIS A 104 -0.17 6.91 -0.18
N ALA A 105 -1.44 6.97 0.24
CA ALA A 105 -2.38 8.01 -0.18
C ALA A 105 -1.93 9.40 0.28
N ALA A 106 -1.58 9.56 1.56
CA ALA A 106 -1.13 10.81 2.12
C ALA A 106 0.19 11.28 1.48
N TYR A 107 1.13 10.36 1.27
CA TYR A 107 2.42 10.66 0.65
C TYR A 107 2.28 11.03 -0.84
N ALA A 108 1.44 10.30 -1.60
CA ALA A 108 1.15 10.63 -2.99
C ALA A 108 0.48 12.01 -3.10
N PHE A 109 -0.50 12.31 -2.23
CA PHE A 109 -1.15 13.62 -2.20
C PHE A 109 -0.17 14.76 -1.88
N TYR A 110 0.68 14.57 -0.87
CA TYR A 110 1.65 15.58 -0.47
C TYR A 110 2.69 15.83 -1.57
N THR A 111 3.27 14.78 -2.14
CA THR A 111 4.24 14.91 -3.24
C THR A 111 3.61 15.51 -4.49
N TYR A 112 2.35 15.22 -4.78
CA TYR A 112 1.63 15.85 -5.89
C TYR A 112 1.47 17.36 -5.67
N SER A 113 1.11 17.77 -4.45
CA SER A 113 1.05 19.19 -4.06
C SER A 113 2.41 19.88 -4.18
N MET A 114 3.50 19.21 -3.77
CA MET A 114 4.85 19.75 -3.93
C MET A 114 5.26 19.87 -5.40
N TRP A 115 4.97 18.86 -6.22
CA TRP A 115 5.28 18.88 -7.65
C TRP A 115 4.57 20.04 -8.36
N THR A 116 3.27 20.22 -8.12
CA THR A 116 2.48 21.28 -8.74
C THR A 116 2.87 22.69 -8.30
N ARG A 117 3.49 22.84 -7.12
CA ARG A 117 3.96 24.15 -6.61
C ARG A 117 5.39 24.48 -7.01
N THR A 118 6.28 23.49 -7.05
CA THR A 118 7.73 23.69 -7.24
C THR A 118 8.21 23.37 -8.65
N GLY A 119 7.44 22.57 -9.41
CA GLY A 119 7.87 22.06 -10.72
C GLY A 119 8.97 20.99 -10.65
N VAL A 120 9.45 20.62 -9.46
CA VAL A 120 10.54 19.66 -9.30
C VAL A 120 10.05 18.24 -9.64
N PHE A 121 10.65 17.65 -10.67
CA PHE A 121 10.23 16.35 -11.22
C PHE A 121 10.32 15.19 -10.22
N ALA A 122 11.27 15.23 -9.28
CA ALA A 122 11.43 14.19 -8.27
C ALA A 122 10.17 13.97 -7.42
N PHE A 123 9.40 15.02 -7.14
CA PHE A 123 8.12 14.88 -6.44
C PHE A 123 7.08 14.12 -7.27
N SER A 124 7.09 14.24 -8.60
CA SER A 124 6.21 13.47 -9.49
C SER A 124 6.47 11.96 -9.40
N MET A 125 7.73 11.55 -9.21
CA MET A 125 8.09 10.14 -9.03
C MET A 125 7.55 9.60 -7.71
N GLY A 126 7.63 10.41 -6.63
CA GLY A 126 7.03 10.10 -5.34
C GLY A 126 5.51 9.91 -5.45
N THR A 127 4.83 10.80 -6.19
CA THR A 127 3.40 10.70 -6.47
C THR A 127 3.05 9.44 -7.23
N ALA A 128 3.79 9.14 -8.31
CA ALA A 128 3.52 7.98 -9.15
C ALA A 128 3.72 6.67 -8.38
N GLY A 129 4.84 6.52 -7.68
CA GLY A 129 5.15 5.28 -6.96
C GLY A 129 4.18 5.01 -5.82
N SER A 130 3.95 5.99 -4.94
CA SER A 130 2.98 5.79 -3.84
C SER A 130 1.53 5.80 -4.30
N GLY A 131 1.18 6.52 -5.37
CA GLY A 131 -0.13 6.42 -6.01
C GLY A 131 -0.40 5.00 -6.54
N PHE A 132 0.59 4.38 -7.19
CA PHE A 132 0.52 3.00 -7.64
C PHE A 132 0.28 2.03 -6.48
N PHE A 133 1.09 2.10 -5.42
CA PHE A 133 0.91 1.23 -4.27
C PHE A 133 -0.41 1.47 -3.55
N CYS A 134 -0.88 2.71 -3.44
CA CYS A 134 -2.22 3.02 -2.92
C CYS A 134 -3.32 2.33 -3.75
N ALA A 135 -3.24 2.39 -5.08
CA ALA A 135 -4.21 1.74 -5.95
C ALA A 135 -4.21 0.21 -5.79
N VAL A 136 -3.02 -0.40 -5.69
CA VAL A 136 -2.89 -1.84 -5.41
C VAL A 136 -3.43 -2.19 -4.02
N ALA A 137 -3.19 -1.36 -3.00
CA ALA A 137 -3.71 -1.58 -1.65
C ALA A 137 -5.24 -1.55 -1.63
N LEU A 138 -5.83 -0.54 -2.29
CA LEU A 138 -7.28 -0.43 -2.45
C LEU A 138 -7.85 -1.63 -3.18
N TRP A 139 -7.16 -2.11 -4.23
CA TRP A 139 -7.55 -3.34 -4.90
C TRP A 139 -7.57 -4.53 -3.94
N CYS A 140 -6.53 -4.72 -3.13
CA CYS A 140 -6.47 -5.78 -2.14
C CYS A 140 -7.61 -5.67 -1.10
N ILE A 141 -7.87 -4.47 -0.58
CA ILE A 141 -8.92 -4.24 0.41
C ILE A 141 -10.31 -4.51 -0.17
N LEU A 142 -10.58 -4.09 -1.41
CA LEU A 142 -11.90 -4.20 -2.03
C LEU A 142 -12.18 -5.56 -2.64
N PHE A 143 -11.15 -6.22 -3.19
CA PHE A 143 -11.33 -7.37 -4.08
C PHE A 143 -10.54 -8.62 -3.70
N ALA A 144 -9.52 -8.53 -2.84
CA ALA A 144 -8.73 -9.72 -2.47
C ALA A 144 -9.36 -10.57 -1.37
N SER A 145 -10.32 -10.06 -0.60
CA SER A 145 -11.07 -10.87 0.39
C SER A 145 -12.27 -11.60 -0.23
N SER A 146 -12.42 -12.87 0.11
CA SER A 146 -13.56 -13.74 -0.17
C SER A 146 -14.86 -13.25 0.47
N ASP A 147 -14.79 -12.45 1.53
CA ASP A 147 -15.95 -11.79 2.15
C ASP A 147 -16.48 -10.62 1.29
N GLY A 148 -15.64 -10.11 0.39
CA GLY A 148 -16.03 -9.22 -0.70
C GLY A 148 -16.92 -9.92 -1.73
N ARG A 149 -16.79 -11.24 -1.90
CA ARG A 149 -17.50 -12.05 -2.89
C ARG A 149 -18.95 -12.31 -2.52
N ILE A 150 -19.33 -12.34 -1.25
CA ILE A 150 -20.72 -12.63 -0.84
C ILE A 150 -21.33 -11.42 -0.13
N SER A 151 -22.55 -11.05 -0.53
CA SER A 151 -23.28 -9.93 0.06
C SER A 151 -23.74 -10.28 1.46
N ARG A 152 -23.20 -9.60 2.48
CA ARG A 152 -23.62 -9.78 3.88
C ARG A 152 -25.11 -9.48 4.11
N LYS A 153 -25.73 -8.63 3.27
CA LYS A 153 -27.16 -8.29 3.37
C LYS A 153 -28.08 -9.31 2.70
N THR A 154 -27.60 -10.03 1.67
CA THR A 154 -28.47 -10.85 0.80
C THR A 154 -27.98 -12.28 0.58
N GLY A 155 -26.79 -12.64 1.08
CA GLY A 155 -26.15 -13.92 0.84
C GLY A 155 -25.74 -14.17 -0.63
N ALA A 156 -25.99 -13.22 -1.54
CA ALA A 156 -25.76 -13.39 -2.97
C ALA A 156 -24.28 -13.21 -3.34
N ASP A 157 -23.79 -14.01 -4.28
CA ASP A 157 -22.46 -13.84 -4.87
C ASP A 157 -22.40 -12.49 -5.61
N LYS A 158 -21.63 -11.54 -5.06
CA LYS A 158 -21.37 -10.19 -5.60
C LYS A 158 -20.64 -10.21 -6.94
N ARG A 159 -20.08 -11.34 -7.39
CA ARG A 159 -19.63 -11.50 -8.79
C ARG A 159 -20.78 -11.41 -9.80
N THR A 160 -22.02 -11.59 -9.33
CA THR A 160 -23.25 -11.32 -10.08
C THR A 160 -23.88 -9.98 -9.72
N SER A 161 -23.20 -9.13 -8.94
CA SER A 161 -23.71 -7.80 -8.60
C SER A 161 -23.04 -6.74 -9.46
N GLY A 162 -23.74 -5.63 -9.72
CA GLY A 162 -23.22 -4.50 -10.52
C GLY A 162 -22.27 -3.59 -9.74
N PHE A 163 -21.48 -4.15 -8.83
CA PHE A 163 -20.47 -3.40 -8.06
C PHE A 163 -19.07 -3.84 -8.49
N PRO A 164 -18.12 -2.91 -8.72
CA PRO A 164 -18.27 -1.45 -8.61
C PRO A 164 -18.95 -0.80 -9.84
N PHE A 165 -19.12 -1.55 -10.94
CA PHE A 165 -19.73 -1.06 -12.19
C PHE A 165 -20.97 -1.86 -12.55
N LYS A 166 -21.98 -1.15 -13.09
CA LYS A 166 -23.28 -1.71 -13.46
C LYS A 166 -23.12 -2.96 -14.34
N ASN A 167 -23.73 -4.07 -13.92
CA ASN A 167 -23.72 -5.33 -14.66
C ASN A 167 -25.11 -5.57 -15.28
N ALA A 168 -25.26 -5.18 -16.54
CA ALA A 168 -26.53 -5.32 -17.27
C ALA A 168 -26.99 -6.78 -17.43
N GLU A 169 -26.06 -7.74 -17.49
CA GLU A 169 -26.37 -9.17 -17.61
C GLU A 169 -26.91 -9.76 -16.31
N ALA A 170 -26.39 -9.31 -15.16
CA ALA A 170 -26.93 -9.68 -13.86
C ALA A 170 -28.35 -9.13 -13.64
N ASP A 171 -28.62 -7.90 -14.06
CA ASP A 171 -29.94 -7.28 -13.89
C ASP A 171 -31.02 -7.98 -14.74
N LYS A 172 -30.68 -8.49 -15.93
CA LYS A 172 -31.58 -9.32 -16.75
C LYS A 172 -32.06 -10.59 -16.04
N ARG A 173 -31.26 -11.16 -15.14
CA ARG A 173 -31.63 -12.38 -14.38
C ARG A 173 -32.59 -12.11 -13.22
N LYS A 174 -32.67 -10.87 -12.71
CA LYS A 174 -33.61 -10.47 -11.65
C LYS A 174 -35.05 -10.35 -12.16
N GLY A 175 -35.23 -9.97 -13.43
CA GLY A 175 -36.55 -9.81 -14.06
C GLY A 175 -37.27 -11.12 -14.40
N LYS A 176 -36.64 -12.29 -14.24
CA LYS A 176 -37.22 -13.61 -14.56
C LYS A 176 -37.88 -14.34 -13.38
N LYS A 177 -37.89 -13.76 -12.17
CA LYS A 177 -38.52 -14.39 -10.98
C LYS A 177 -39.95 -13.88 -10.72
N GLY A 178 -40.74 -13.78 -11.79
CA GLY A 178 -42.13 -13.33 -11.70
C GLY A 178 -42.91 -13.69 -12.94
N LEU A 179 -43.02 -14.99 -13.21
CA LEU A 179 -44.05 -15.67 -14.00
C LEU A 179 -44.07 -17.13 -13.55
#